data_AF-A0AAD6JE35-F1
#
_entry.id   AF-A0AAD6JE35-F1
#
_cell.length_a   1.000
_cell.length_b   1.000
_cell.length_c   1.000
_cell.angle_alpha   90.00
_cell.angle_beta   90.00
_cell.angle_gamma   90.00
#
_symmetry.space_group_name_H-M   'P 1'
#
loop_
_entity.id
_entity.type
_entity.pdbx_description
1 polymer ?
#
loop_
_entity_poly.entity_id
_entity_poly.type
_entity_poly.pdbx_seq_one_letter_code
_entity_poly.pdbx_strand_id
1 'polypeptide(L)'
;MLLSALLTSVGINLGLCLLFFTLYSILRKQPGNLYVYAPRLVDKEKSRQQESGDFDLERLLPSAGWVRNAWQLSDDEILSVSGLDGLVFTRIFTFSLRVFTIAGVIGIFILLPVNYFGNQLSDDFDHLPNKSLDSFSISNVNDGSNR
;
A
#
# COMPACT_ATOMS: atom_id res chain seq x y z
N MET A 1 2.36 -23.10 -4.31
CA MET A 1 2.00 -22.41 -3.03
C MET A 1 0.49 -22.49 -2.81
N LEU A 2 -0.01 -22.63 -1.58
CA LEU A 2 -1.47 -22.70 -1.34
C LEU A 2 -2.11 -21.31 -1.48
N LEU A 3 -2.99 -21.16 -2.47
CA LEU A 3 -3.74 -19.92 -2.69
C LEU A 3 -4.56 -19.51 -1.46
N SER A 4 -5.15 -20.48 -0.77
CA SER A 4 -5.92 -20.25 0.46
C SER A 4 -5.07 -19.64 1.59
N ALA A 5 -3.84 -20.10 1.77
CA ALA A 5 -2.93 -19.54 2.77
C ALA A 5 -2.55 -18.09 2.45
N LEU A 6 -2.32 -17.78 1.16
CA LEU A 6 -2.06 -16.42 0.70
C LEU A 6 -3.27 -15.50 0.94
N LEU A 7 -4.48 -15.94 0.57
CA LEU A 7 -5.71 -15.16 0.76
C LEU A 7 -5.99 -14.88 2.24
N THR A 8 -5.84 -15.89 3.11
CA THR A 8 -6.02 -15.71 4.56
C THR A 8 -5.04 -14.69 5.12
N SER A 9 -3.76 -14.77 4.72
CA SER A 9 -2.74 -13.81 5.15
C SER A 9 -3.05 -12.38 4.67
N VAL A 10 -3.41 -12.23 3.39
CA VAL A 10 -3.80 -10.92 2.82
C VAL A 10 -5.02 -10.36 3.55
N GLY A 11 -6.04 -11.18 3.81
CA GLY A 11 -7.25 -10.78 4.52
C GLY A 11 -6.97 -10.26 5.93
N ILE A 12 -6.15 -10.98 6.71
CA ILE A 12 -5.78 -10.58 8.08
C ILE A 12 -4.97 -9.27 8.05
N ASN A 13 -3.95 -9.18 7.21
CA ASN A 13 -3.11 -7.98 7.12
C ASN A 13 -3.91 -6.76 6.63
N LEU A 14 -4.79 -6.95 5.66
CA LEU A 14 -5.67 -5.88 5.17
C LEU A 14 -6.65 -5.42 6.26
N GLY A 15 -7.24 -6.35 7.01
CA GLY A 15 -8.12 -6.03 8.13
C GLY A 15 -7.41 -5.20 9.20
N LEU A 16 -6.19 -5.58 9.59
CA LEU A 16 -5.36 -4.81 10.51
C LEU A 16 -5.00 -3.44 9.94
N CYS A 17 -4.67 -3.34 8.65
CA CYS A 17 -4.39 -2.07 7.99
C CYS A 17 -5.59 -1.12 8.07
N LEU A 18 -6.80 -1.60 7.78
CA LEU A 18 -8.02 -0.79 7.88
C LEU A 18 -8.33 -0.38 9.33
N LEU A 19 -8.10 -1.28 10.29
CA LEU A 19 -8.24 -0.98 11.71
C LEU A 19 -7.27 0.13 12.16
N PHE A 20 -6.00 0.06 11.79
CA PHE A 20 -5.04 1.11 12.14
C PHE A 20 -5.28 2.41 11.38
N PHE A 21 -5.71 2.33 10.11
CA PHE A 21 -6.07 3.49 9.30
C PHE A 21 -7.24 4.26 9.92
N THR A 22 -8.28 3.54 10.34
CA THR A 22 -9.45 4.14 11.00
C THR A 22 -9.08 4.72 12.36
N LEU A 23 -8.33 3.98 13.18
CA LEU A 23 -7.84 4.46 14.47
C LEU A 23 -7.01 5.74 14.30
N TYR A 24 -6.04 5.74 13.39
CA TYR A 24 -5.22 6.91 13.07
C TYR A 24 -6.08 8.10 12.62
N SER A 25 -7.06 7.88 11.75
CA SER A 25 -7.94 8.93 11.23
C SER A 25 -8.78 9.60 12.31
N ILE A 26 -9.13 8.87 13.38
CA ILE A 26 -9.85 9.40 14.54
C ILE A 26 -8.87 10.08 15.51
N LEU A 27 -7.79 9.38 15.88
CA LEU A 27 -6.82 9.85 16.89
C LEU A 27 -6.13 11.15 16.48
N ARG A 28 -5.82 11.33 15.19
CA ARG A 28 -5.17 12.56 14.69
C ARG A 28 -6.04 13.82 14.81
N LYS A 29 -7.37 13.66 14.90
CA LYS A 29 -8.33 14.79 15.00
C LYS A 29 -8.57 15.22 16.45
N GLN A 30 -8.15 14.43 17.43
CA GLN A 30 -8.41 14.72 18.84
C GLN A 30 -7.45 15.82 19.34
N PRO A 31 -7.96 16.88 20.00
CA PRO A 31 -7.16 18.03 20.38
C PRO A 31 -6.04 17.68 21.37
N GLY A 32 -6.25 16.70 22.26
CA GLY A 32 -5.24 16.24 23.20
C GLY A 32 -4.06 15.49 22.55
N ASN A 33 -4.23 15.04 21.31
CA ASN A 33 -3.25 14.23 20.60
C ASN A 33 -2.47 15.03 19.53
N LEU A 34 -2.83 16.29 19.33
CA LEU A 34 -2.23 17.17 18.33
C LEU A 34 -0.71 17.33 18.51
N TYR A 35 -0.25 17.34 19.78
CA TYR A 35 1.16 17.41 20.12
C TYR A 35 1.98 16.21 19.59
N VAL A 36 1.36 15.03 19.53
CA VAL A 36 2.02 13.81 19.05
C VAL A 36 1.96 13.71 17.53
N TYR A 37 0.80 14.00 16.94
CA TYR A 37 0.55 13.75 15.52
C TYR A 37 0.90 14.92 14.60
N ALA A 38 0.96 16.15 15.12
CA ALA A 38 1.28 17.34 14.35
C ALA A 38 2.18 18.33 15.13
N PRO A 39 3.34 17.90 15.66
CA PRO A 39 4.20 18.75 16.49
C PRO A 39 4.65 20.03 15.77
N ARG A 40 4.84 19.97 14.44
CA ARG A 40 5.22 21.12 13.61
C ARG A 40 4.11 22.16 13.44
N LEU A 41 2.84 21.78 13.68
CA LEU A 41 1.70 22.70 13.62
C LEU A 41 1.44 23.34 14.99
N VAL A 42 1.88 22.74 16.10
CA VAL A 42 1.69 23.25 17.46
C VAL A 42 2.23 24.68 17.64
N ASP A 43 3.39 25.00 17.04
CA ASP A 43 3.94 26.36 17.07
C ASP A 43 3.10 27.38 16.28
N LYS A 44 2.38 26.92 15.24
CA LYS A 44 1.46 27.76 14.45
C LYS A 44 0.04 27.78 15.01
N GLU A 45 -0.37 26.79 15.80
CA GLU A 45 -1.72 26.64 16.34
C GLU A 45 -1.91 27.27 17.72
N LYS A 46 -0.84 27.64 18.44
CA LYS A 46 -0.95 28.48 19.66
C LYS A 46 -1.76 29.77 19.44
N SER A 47 -1.80 30.30 18.21
CA SER A 47 -2.61 31.47 17.85
C SER A 47 -4.04 31.13 17.38
N ARG A 48 -4.35 29.88 17.03
CA ARG A 48 -5.66 29.43 16.51
C ARG A 48 -6.49 28.66 17.54
N GLN A 49 -5.83 28.03 18.50
CA GLN A 49 -6.44 27.16 19.52
C GLN A 49 -7.08 27.95 20.66
N GLN A 50 -6.91 29.28 20.70
CA GLN A 50 -7.62 30.16 21.63
C GLN A 50 -9.11 30.36 21.29
N GLU A 51 -9.59 29.88 20.13
CA GLU A 51 -10.96 30.18 19.65
C GLU A 51 -11.93 28.99 19.60
N SER A 52 -11.54 27.73 19.85
CA SER A 52 -12.44 26.59 19.56
C SER A 52 -12.36 25.46 20.58
N GLY A 53 -12.91 25.72 21.77
CA GLY A 53 -13.06 24.77 22.88
C GLY A 53 -14.33 23.91 22.82
N ASP A 54 -14.82 23.52 21.64
CA ASP A 54 -16.03 22.69 21.53
C ASP A 54 -15.75 21.27 21.02
N PHE A 55 -16.42 20.29 21.64
CA PHE A 55 -16.30 18.87 21.32
C PHE A 55 -17.17 18.54 20.11
N ASP A 56 -16.54 18.49 18.94
CA ASP A 56 -17.24 18.24 17.70
C ASP A 56 -17.31 16.73 17.37
N LEU A 57 -18.52 16.15 17.37
CA LEU A 57 -18.76 14.74 17.07
C LEU A 57 -18.33 14.36 15.64
N GLU A 58 -18.26 15.34 14.72
CA GLU A 58 -17.72 15.14 13.38
C GLU A 58 -16.24 14.71 13.36
N ARG A 59 -15.51 14.95 14.47
CA ARG A 59 -14.12 14.49 14.63
C ARG A 59 -13.98 12.99 14.87
N LEU A 60 -15.05 12.29 15.23
CA LEU A 60 -15.06 10.83 15.40
C LEU A 60 -15.30 10.08 14.09
N LEU A 61 -15.77 10.77 13.03
CA LEU A 61 -15.92 10.18 11.72
C LEU A 61 -14.54 9.98 11.07
N PRO A 62 -14.15 8.75 10.68
CA PRO A 62 -12.90 8.52 9.98
C PRO A 62 -12.95 9.24 8.62
N SER A 63 -12.05 10.20 8.39
CA SER A 63 -11.93 10.86 7.09
C SER A 63 -10.63 10.49 6.40
N ALA A 64 -10.73 10.03 5.15
CA ALA A 64 -9.57 9.73 4.30
C ALA A 64 -8.95 10.99 3.66
N GLY A 65 -9.48 12.19 3.96
CA GLY A 65 -9.03 13.45 3.35
C GLY A 65 -7.55 13.75 3.59
N TRP A 66 -6.97 13.26 4.68
CA TRP A 66 -5.53 13.43 4.95
C TRP A 66 -4.65 12.70 3.93
N VAL A 67 -5.12 11.57 3.38
CA VAL A 67 -4.40 10.83 2.33
C VAL A 67 -4.35 11.64 1.05
N ARG A 68 -5.49 12.22 0.64
CA ARG A 68 -5.56 13.09 -0.53
C ARG A 68 -4.65 14.29 -0.38
N ASN A 69 -4.68 14.95 0.79
CA ASN A 69 -3.84 16.11 1.05
C ASN A 69 -2.35 15.74 1.01
N ALA A 70 -1.97 14.57 1.55
CA ALA A 70 -0.59 14.08 1.49
C ALA A 70 -0.14 13.78 0.05
N TRP A 71 -1.05 13.30 -0.80
CA TRP A 71 -0.75 12.98 -2.20
C TRP A 71 -0.67 14.21 -3.11
N GLN A 72 -1.40 15.28 -2.79
CA GLN A 72 -1.44 16.51 -3.59
C GLN A 72 -0.28 17.47 -3.31
N LEU A 73 0.60 17.13 -2.37
CA LEU A 73 1.73 17.95 -1.96
C LEU A 73 2.72 18.12 -3.12
N SER A 74 3.12 19.36 -3.40
CA SER A 74 4.08 19.65 -4.49
C SER A 74 5.52 19.38 -4.08
N ASP A 75 6.39 19.12 -5.07
CA ASP A 75 7.82 18.88 -4.82
C ASP A 75 8.49 20.10 -4.16
N ASP A 76 8.10 21.32 -4.54
CA ASP A 76 8.60 22.57 -3.95
C ASP A 76 8.17 22.72 -2.48
N GLU A 77 6.94 22.33 -2.17
CA GLU A 77 6.43 22.33 -0.80
C GLU A 77 7.16 21.30 0.06
N ILE A 78 7.36 20.08 -0.45
CA ILE A 78 8.17 19.04 0.22
C ILE A 78 9.60 19.56 0.47
N LEU A 79 10.23 20.20 -0.52
CA LEU A 79 11.56 20.75 -0.39
C LEU A 79 11.62 21.84 0.70
N SER A 80 10.61 22.70 0.76
CA SER A 80 10.55 23.78 1.76
C SER A 80 10.31 23.28 3.19
N VAL A 81 9.53 22.21 3.36
CA VAL A 81 9.11 21.70 4.69
C VAL A 81 10.03 20.59 5.21
N SER A 82 10.53 19.73 4.33
CA SER A 82 11.30 18.53 4.68
C SER A 82 12.74 18.55 4.18
N GLY A 83 13.12 19.56 3.39
CA GLY A 83 14.46 19.69 2.82
C GLY A 83 14.71 18.71 1.66
N LEU A 84 15.95 18.71 1.19
CA LEU A 84 16.36 17.90 0.03
C LEU A 84 16.27 16.39 0.30
N ASP A 85 16.65 15.95 1.49
CA ASP A 85 16.64 14.52 1.85
C ASP A 85 15.22 13.95 1.85
N GLY A 86 14.26 14.66 2.43
CA GLY A 86 12.85 14.26 2.41
C GLY A 86 12.26 14.21 1.00
N LEU A 87 12.67 15.12 0.11
CA LEU A 87 12.27 15.09 -1.30
C LEU A 87 12.85 13.86 -2.02
N VAL A 88 14.16 13.61 -1.87
CA VAL A 88 14.83 12.45 -2.48
C VAL A 88 14.22 11.14 -1.98
N PHE A 89 13.98 11.02 -0.67
CA PHE A 89 13.32 9.85 -0.09
C PHE A 89 11.94 9.60 -0.72
N THR A 90 11.11 10.63 -0.84
CA THR A 90 9.78 10.53 -1.48
C THR A 90 9.89 10.10 -2.95
N ARG A 91 10.88 10.64 -3.69
CA ARG A 91 11.14 10.28 -5.08
C ARG A 91 11.51 8.82 -5.26
N ILE A 92 12.22 8.20 -4.32
CA ILE A 92 12.57 6.77 -4.37
C ILE A 92 11.30 5.91 -4.41
N PHE A 93 10.29 6.24 -3.60
CA PHE A 93 9.01 5.51 -3.63
C PHE A 93 8.26 5.72 -4.95
N THR A 94 8.17 6.95 -5.45
CA THR A 94 7.54 7.23 -6.74
C THR A 94 8.25 6.52 -7.89
N PHE A 95 9.58 6.53 -7.89
CA PHE A 95 10.39 5.83 -8.87
C PHE A 95 10.15 4.32 -8.81
N SER A 96 10.19 3.73 -7.62
CA SER A 96 9.93 2.32 -7.40
C SER A 96 8.54 1.94 -7.92
N LEU A 97 7.50 2.72 -7.58
CA LEU A 97 6.14 2.48 -8.05
C LEU A 97 6.05 2.50 -9.58
N ARG A 98 6.74 3.43 -10.26
CA ARG A 98 6.78 3.50 -11.73
C ARG A 98 7.43 2.25 -12.34
N VAL A 99 8.58 1.83 -11.82
CA VAL A 99 9.29 0.63 -12.29
C VAL A 99 8.44 -0.62 -12.07
N PHE A 100 7.88 -0.79 -10.88
CA PHE A 100 7.01 -1.93 -10.56
C PHE A 100 5.70 -1.92 -11.34
N THR A 101 5.19 -0.75 -11.74
CA THR A 101 4.00 -0.68 -12.61
C THR A 101 4.31 -1.26 -13.99
N ILE A 102 5.44 -0.88 -14.60
CA ILE A 102 5.87 -1.43 -15.90
C ILE A 102 6.12 -2.94 -15.79
N ALA A 103 6.88 -3.35 -14.78
CA ALA A 103 7.16 -4.77 -14.53
C ALA A 103 5.87 -5.56 -14.24
N GLY A 104 4.92 -4.97 -13.51
CA GLY A 104 3.63 -5.57 -13.19
C GLY A 104 2.76 -5.76 -14.43
N VAL A 105 2.72 -4.78 -15.35
CA VAL A 105 2.03 -4.91 -16.64
C VAL A 105 2.64 -6.05 -17.45
N ILE A 106 3.97 -6.11 -17.58
CA ILE A 106 4.65 -7.21 -18.27
C ILE A 106 4.35 -8.56 -17.59
N GLY A 107 4.41 -8.60 -16.26
CA GLY A 107 4.11 -9.80 -15.48
C GLY A 107 2.69 -10.30 -15.71
N ILE A 108 1.70 -9.41 -15.68
CA ILE A 108 0.28 -9.77 -15.80
C ILE A 108 -0.09 -10.15 -17.23
N PHE A 109 0.38 -9.40 -18.23
CA PHE A 109 -0.07 -9.58 -19.62
C PHE A 109 0.82 -10.50 -20.44
N ILE A 110 2.07 -10.75 -20.03
CA ILE A 110 3.01 -11.59 -20.76
C ILE A 110 3.37 -12.84 -19.95
N LEU A 111 3.94 -12.67 -18.76
CA LEU A 111 4.46 -13.81 -17.99
C LEU A 111 3.36 -14.74 -17.48
N LEU A 112 2.27 -14.19 -16.92
CA LEU A 112 1.16 -15.00 -16.41
C LEU A 112 0.51 -15.88 -17.49
N PRO A 113 0.11 -15.36 -18.68
CA PRO A 113 -0.43 -16.20 -19.75
C PRO A 113 0.58 -17.23 -20.26
N VAL A 114 1.83 -16.84 -20.50
CA VAL A 114 2.86 -17.74 -21.04
C VAL A 114 3.08 -18.94 -20.10
N ASN A 115 3.17 -18.69 -18.81
CA ASN A 115 3.33 -19.76 -17.82
C ASN A 115 2.06 -20.63 -17.69
N TYR A 116 0.87 -20.02 -17.76
CA TYR A 116 -0.39 -20.74 -17.65
C TYR A 116 -0.64 -21.74 -18.79
N PHE A 117 -0.22 -21.41 -20.03
CA PHE A 117 -0.32 -22.31 -21.18
C PHE A 117 0.74 -23.43 -21.20
N GLY A 118 1.59 -23.50 -20.18
CA GLY A 118 2.46 -24.64 -19.97
C GLY A 118 1.67 -25.90 -19.60
N ASN A 119 2.18 -27.06 -20.04
CA ASN A 119 1.50 -28.34 -19.81
C ASN A 119 2.31 -29.26 -18.87
N GLN A 120 3.42 -28.79 -18.29
CA GLN A 120 4.32 -29.63 -17.50
C GLN A 120 3.66 -30.17 -16.23
N LEU A 121 2.77 -29.39 -15.61
CA LEU A 121 2.06 -29.85 -14.43
C LEU A 121 0.95 -30.84 -14.78
N SER A 122 0.30 -30.73 -15.96
CA SER A 122 -0.79 -31.60 -16.47
C SER A 122 -0.44 -33.09 -16.46
N ASP A 123 0.79 -33.41 -16.84
CA ASP A 123 1.25 -34.78 -17.00
C ASP A 123 1.51 -35.47 -15.65
N ASP A 124 1.55 -34.71 -14.54
CA ASP A 124 1.81 -35.19 -13.17
C ASP A 124 0.55 -35.12 -12.26
N PHE A 125 -0.64 -34.83 -12.83
CA PHE A 125 -1.89 -34.56 -12.09
C PHE A 125 -2.48 -35.74 -11.31
N ASP A 126 -2.01 -36.97 -11.51
CA ASP A 126 -2.56 -38.13 -10.78
C ASP A 126 -2.22 -38.11 -9.28
N HIS A 127 -1.33 -37.22 -8.80
CA HIS A 127 -0.85 -37.25 -7.42
C HIS A 127 -0.94 -35.96 -6.58
N LEU A 128 -1.34 -34.79 -7.12
CA LEU A 128 -1.26 -33.53 -6.34
C LEU A 128 -2.46 -32.58 -6.51
N PRO A 129 -3.49 -32.66 -5.64
CA PRO A 129 -4.73 -31.91 -5.81
C PRO A 129 -4.66 -30.41 -5.40
N ASN A 130 -3.50 -29.85 -5.00
CA ASN A 130 -3.46 -28.60 -4.23
C ASN A 130 -2.43 -27.52 -4.66
N LYS A 131 -1.89 -27.52 -5.88
CA LYS A 131 -0.91 -26.51 -6.36
C LYS A 131 -1.48 -25.49 -7.37
N SER A 132 -2.53 -24.75 -6.99
CA SER A 132 -3.23 -23.82 -7.90
C SER A 132 -2.43 -22.59 -8.35
N LEU A 133 -1.41 -22.17 -7.61
CA LEU A 133 -0.55 -21.04 -8.01
C LEU A 133 0.66 -21.45 -8.85
N ASP A 134 1.03 -22.73 -8.83
CA ASP A 134 2.22 -23.19 -9.53
C ASP A 134 2.00 -23.30 -11.05
N SER A 135 0.73 -23.36 -11.49
CA SER A 135 0.34 -23.22 -12.90
C SER A 135 0.71 -21.87 -13.52
N PHE A 136 0.84 -20.82 -12.72
CA PHE A 136 1.25 -19.49 -13.18
C PHE A 136 2.76 -19.24 -13.03
N SER A 137 3.51 -20.24 -12.56
CA SER A 137 4.96 -20.16 -12.33
C SER A 137 5.75 -20.79 -13.47
N ILE A 138 7.06 -20.55 -13.48
CA ILE A 138 8.00 -21.22 -14.40
C ILE A 138 7.97 -22.75 -14.26
N SER A 139 7.51 -23.26 -13.12
CA SER A 139 7.31 -24.68 -12.86
C SER A 139 6.27 -25.36 -13.75
N ASN A 140 5.48 -24.60 -14.52
CA ASN A 140 4.53 -25.14 -15.49
C ASN A 140 5.08 -25.17 -16.92
N VAL A 141 6.27 -24.62 -17.16
CA VAL A 141 6.87 -24.49 -18.49
C VAL A 141 7.74 -25.72 -18.81
N ASN A 142 7.42 -26.43 -19.90
CA ASN A 142 8.08 -27.67 -20.29
C ASN A 142 9.62 -27.56 -20.36
N ASP A 143 10.32 -28.57 -19.85
CA ASP A 143 11.77 -28.68 -19.92
C ASP A 143 12.28 -28.68 -21.37
N GLY A 144 13.30 -27.86 -21.65
CA GLY A 144 13.87 -27.71 -23.00
C GLY A 144 13.03 -26.86 -23.96
N SER A 145 12.01 -26.15 -23.47
CA SER A 145 11.25 -25.21 -24.29
C SER A 145 12.07 -23.98 -24.68
N ASN A 146 11.78 -23.44 -25.87
CA ASN A 146 12.42 -22.22 -26.41
C ASN A 146 11.65 -20.95 -25.98
N ARG A 147 11.10 -20.96 -24.77
CA ARG A 147 10.22 -19.93 -24.21
C ARG A 147 10.82 -19.32 -22.95
#